data_AF-A0A965ULX3-F1
#
_entry.id   AF-A0A965ULX3-F1
#
_cell.length_a   1.000
_cell.length_b   1.000
_cell.length_c   1.000
_cell.angle_alpha   90.00
_cell.angle_beta   90.00
_cell.angle_gamma   90.00
#
_symmetry.space_group_name_H-M   'P 1'
#
loop_
_entity.id
_entity.type
_entity.pdbx_description
1 polymer ?
#
loop_
_entity_poly.entity_id
_entity_poly.type
_entity_poly.pdbx_seq_one_letter_code
_entity_poly.pdbx_strand_id
1 'polypeptide(L)'
;MANQTISQLPAAGALTGAELVPIVQDGGTVQTTVSAIAASPATNYSFLTATSEPLLTDSRQLSTSGTGLSLTDNGAGANVVLALSGAPASLIASGTGIQVKTGASTLTNRSIQAGTTGLSVADGDGIAGNPTVSLTGIPLYLAQSSGIGLFTRTSGNSVGVVTLQGTANQINVANGTGDTGNPTISIASNPTIPGTGYLLVPKGTTAERPGSPQDGMIRFNTDASVFEVYESGGWSNLPGGAITQINTGPGLTGGPITTTGTISVAETGVVSGTYGSTTSVGRFTVSSRGLITYADELTISAASIGAVTSVVGTANEITSSGGGSPQIGLASAIDFSGKTLTSGSLNPTILQVGGVTAVTESGAQTLTNKTIDGLNNTLTNLPAANIAGTVAAANGGTGLNTYVAGDLIYANGSTSLVKLGIGTQGYVLRAGASAPEWAAIDGGTF
;
A
#
# COMPACT_ATOMS: atom_id res chain seq x y z
N MET A 1 46.20 1.64 172.71
CA MET A 1 47.23 2.18 171.79
C MET A 1 46.87 3.63 171.51
N ALA A 2 47.82 4.56 171.56
CA ALA A 2 47.54 5.96 171.24
C ALA A 2 47.18 6.09 169.74
N ASN A 3 46.18 6.92 169.41
CA ASN A 3 45.81 7.17 168.02
C ASN A 3 46.97 7.82 167.27
N GLN A 4 47.39 7.24 166.14
CA GLN A 4 48.32 7.88 165.20
C GLN A 4 47.53 8.61 164.11
N THR A 5 47.99 9.79 163.72
CA THR A 5 47.43 10.55 162.59
C THR A 5 48.09 10.12 161.28
N ILE A 6 47.39 10.27 160.15
CA ILE A 6 47.80 9.69 158.86
C ILE A 6 49.15 10.22 158.33
N SER A 7 49.57 11.41 158.76
CA SER A 7 50.87 12.02 158.46
C SER A 7 52.01 11.50 159.35
N GLN A 8 51.68 10.77 160.43
CA GLN A 8 52.63 10.10 161.31
C GLN A 8 52.86 8.65 160.88
N LEU A 9 52.14 8.18 159.86
CA LEU A 9 52.40 6.89 159.24
C LEU A 9 53.55 7.02 158.23
N PRO A 10 54.41 5.99 158.07
CA PRO A 10 55.45 5.99 157.06
C PRO A 10 54.87 6.15 155.65
N ALA A 11 55.58 6.85 154.76
CA ALA A 11 55.22 6.89 153.35
C ALA A 11 55.21 5.47 152.78
N ALA A 12 54.11 5.08 152.14
CA ALA A 12 54.01 3.76 151.52
C ALA A 12 55.00 3.63 150.36
N GLY A 13 55.67 2.48 150.26
CA GLY A 13 56.50 2.14 149.10
C GLY A 13 55.65 1.94 147.84
N ALA A 14 56.30 1.89 146.67
CA ALA A 14 55.63 1.52 145.44
C ALA A 14 55.01 0.12 145.57
N LEU A 15 53.79 -0.06 145.07
CA LEU A 15 53.17 -1.38 145.01
C LEU A 15 54.01 -2.28 144.11
N THR A 16 54.51 -3.37 144.68
CA THR A 16 55.39 -4.37 144.06
C THR A 16 54.63 -5.48 143.34
N GLY A 17 53.31 -5.55 143.56
CA GLY A 17 52.43 -6.54 142.97
C GLY A 17 52.09 -7.70 143.90
N ALA A 18 52.85 -7.92 144.97
CA ALA A 18 52.58 -8.96 145.98
C ALA A 18 51.61 -8.52 147.08
N GLU A 19 51.26 -7.23 147.13
CA GLU A 19 50.39 -6.68 148.16
C GLU A 19 49.00 -7.29 148.05
N LEU A 20 48.49 -7.77 149.19
CA LEU A 20 47.13 -8.29 149.28
C LEU A 20 46.13 -7.14 149.33
N VAL A 21 45.17 -7.17 148.43
CA VAL A 21 44.05 -6.25 148.36
C VAL A 21 42.73 -7.04 148.44
N PRO A 22 41.75 -6.53 149.21
CA PRO A 22 40.43 -7.13 149.25
C PRO A 22 39.69 -6.81 147.95
N ILE A 23 39.10 -7.84 147.34
CA ILE A 23 38.14 -7.72 146.24
C ILE A 23 36.82 -8.36 146.65
N VAL A 24 35.73 -7.97 145.99
CA VAL A 24 34.45 -8.66 146.13
C VAL A 24 34.28 -9.56 144.92
N GLN A 25 34.18 -10.88 145.14
CA GLN A 25 33.93 -11.87 144.10
C GLN A 25 32.82 -12.83 144.59
N ASP A 26 31.89 -13.15 143.71
CA ASP A 26 30.72 -14.03 144.00
C ASP A 26 29.92 -13.61 145.26
N GLY A 27 29.85 -12.30 145.52
CA GLY A 27 29.11 -11.74 146.65
C GLY A 27 29.84 -11.81 148.00
N GLY A 28 31.09 -12.28 148.05
CA GLY A 28 31.94 -12.30 149.26
C GLY A 28 33.24 -11.51 149.11
N THR A 29 33.77 -10.99 150.22
CA THR A 29 35.09 -10.34 150.23
C THR A 29 36.19 -11.39 150.31
N VAL A 30 37.04 -11.44 149.29
CA VAL A 30 38.19 -12.36 149.18
C VAL A 30 39.47 -11.55 148.95
N GLN A 31 40.63 -12.12 149.29
CA GLN A 31 41.93 -11.46 149.09
C GLN A 31 42.56 -11.88 147.76
N THR A 32 43.17 -10.94 147.05
CA THR A 32 44.00 -11.19 145.87
C THR A 32 45.23 -10.29 145.92
N THR A 33 46.17 -10.44 144.98
CA THR A 33 47.32 -9.53 144.89
C THR A 33 47.11 -8.44 143.84
N VAL A 34 47.78 -7.30 144.01
CA VAL A 34 47.75 -6.21 143.00
C VAL A 34 48.24 -6.72 141.64
N SER A 35 49.24 -7.61 141.59
CA SER A 35 49.67 -8.27 140.35
C SER A 35 48.60 -9.17 139.74
N ALA A 36 47.85 -9.92 140.56
CA ALA A 36 46.80 -10.79 140.06
C ALA A 36 45.61 -10.00 139.47
N ILE A 37 45.27 -8.85 140.04
CA ILE A 37 44.29 -7.92 139.46
C ILE A 37 44.82 -7.31 138.15
N ALA A 38 46.07 -6.83 138.15
CA ALA A 38 46.70 -6.26 136.97
C ALA A 38 46.90 -7.29 135.84
N ALA A 39 47.00 -8.57 136.16
CA ALA A 39 47.08 -9.69 135.23
C ALA A 39 45.72 -10.36 134.95
N SER A 40 44.61 -9.80 135.46
CA SER A 40 43.26 -10.27 135.09
C SER A 40 43.17 -10.30 133.56
N PRO A 41 42.69 -11.40 132.94
CA PRO A 41 42.78 -11.56 131.51
C PRO A 41 42.20 -10.34 130.78
N ALA A 42 43.07 -9.58 130.11
CA ALA A 42 42.61 -8.73 129.04
C ALA A 42 41.95 -9.67 128.03
N THR A 43 40.69 -9.45 127.71
CA THR A 43 39.95 -10.29 126.77
C THR A 43 40.57 -10.11 125.37
N ASN A 44 41.61 -10.89 125.06
CA ASN A 44 42.32 -10.86 123.77
C ASN A 44 41.50 -11.50 122.62
N TYR A 45 40.18 -11.38 122.67
CA TYR A 45 39.29 -11.80 121.61
C TYR A 45 38.94 -10.59 120.76
N SER A 46 38.95 -10.76 119.44
CA SER A 46 38.36 -9.75 118.56
C SER A 46 36.84 -9.80 118.69
N PHE A 47 36.25 -8.75 119.25
CA PHE A 47 34.81 -8.59 119.32
C PHE A 47 34.31 -7.82 118.10
N LEU A 48 33.14 -8.20 117.58
CA LEU A 48 32.35 -7.33 116.74
C LEU A 48 31.40 -6.55 117.65
N THR A 49 31.51 -5.22 117.63
CA THR A 49 30.66 -4.35 118.46
C THR A 49 29.65 -3.59 117.58
N ALA A 50 28.46 -3.34 118.12
CA ALA A 50 27.44 -2.54 117.44
C ALA A 50 27.76 -1.03 117.52
N THR A 51 28.34 -0.61 118.65
CA THR A 51 28.82 0.76 118.92
C THR A 51 30.33 0.79 119.09
N SER A 52 30.91 1.99 119.03
CA SER A 52 32.32 2.18 119.38
C SER A 52 32.50 1.99 120.87
N GLU A 53 33.35 1.05 121.27
CA GLU A 53 33.64 0.73 122.67
C GLU A 53 35.13 0.99 122.97
N PRO A 54 35.48 2.20 123.46
CA PRO A 54 36.88 2.63 123.59
C PRO A 54 37.73 1.78 124.55
N LEU A 55 37.09 1.02 125.43
CA LEU A 55 37.74 0.15 126.40
C LEU A 55 38.08 -1.24 125.83
N LEU A 56 37.53 -1.60 124.66
CA LEU A 56 37.82 -2.84 123.95
C LEU A 56 38.74 -2.53 122.76
N THR A 57 40.04 -2.41 123.01
CA THR A 57 41.02 -1.93 122.03
C THR A 57 41.17 -2.80 120.78
N ASP A 58 40.82 -4.09 120.87
CA ASP A 58 40.83 -5.04 119.74
C ASP A 58 39.44 -5.23 119.09
N SER A 59 38.46 -4.42 119.47
CA SER A 59 37.12 -4.47 118.89
C SER A 59 37.08 -3.93 117.46
N ARG A 60 36.16 -4.47 116.67
CA ARG A 60 35.84 -3.97 115.32
C ARG A 60 34.38 -3.61 115.28
N GLN A 61 34.07 -2.36 114.92
CA GLN A 61 32.69 -1.94 114.75
C GLN A 61 32.15 -2.45 113.41
N LEU A 62 30.99 -3.12 113.43
CA LEU A 62 30.28 -3.40 112.20
C LEU A 62 29.69 -2.08 111.67
N SER A 63 30.03 -1.72 110.44
CA SER A 63 29.55 -0.51 109.79
C SER A 63 29.24 -0.78 108.32
N THR A 64 28.31 -0.01 107.76
CA THR A 64 28.02 -0.04 106.32
C THR A 64 28.64 1.19 105.67
N SER A 65 29.34 1.01 104.55
CA SER A 65 29.77 2.12 103.70
C SER A 65 28.78 2.32 102.56
N GLY A 66 28.42 3.57 102.28
CA GLY A 66 27.43 3.92 101.25
C GLY A 66 25.97 3.70 101.67
N THR A 67 25.08 3.62 100.68
CA THR A 67 23.61 3.68 100.88
C THR A 67 22.86 2.43 100.40
N GLY A 68 23.56 1.32 100.16
CA GLY A 68 22.97 0.05 99.72
C GLY A 68 22.63 -0.92 100.84
N LEU A 69 23.20 -0.71 102.03
CA LEU A 69 22.94 -1.46 103.25
C LEU A 69 22.63 -0.49 104.39
N SER A 70 21.73 -0.88 105.30
CA SER A 70 21.51 -0.18 106.56
C SER A 70 21.75 -1.14 107.72
N LEU A 71 22.48 -0.65 108.72
CA LEU A 71 22.67 -1.33 109.98
C LEU A 71 21.81 -0.65 111.05
N THR A 72 20.97 -1.43 111.74
CA THR A 72 20.14 -0.94 112.84
C THR A 72 20.37 -1.82 114.06
N ASP A 73 20.92 -1.22 115.12
CA ASP A 73 20.98 -1.83 116.44
C ASP A 73 19.71 -1.49 117.21
N ASN A 74 18.94 -2.53 117.57
CA ASN A 74 17.68 -2.36 118.32
C ASN A 74 17.90 -2.33 119.84
N GLY A 75 19.15 -2.32 120.30
CA GLY A 75 19.51 -2.23 121.71
C GLY A 75 19.72 -3.58 122.40
N ALA A 76 20.09 -3.53 123.68
CA ALA A 76 20.48 -4.69 124.46
C ALA A 76 19.36 -5.74 124.58
N GLY A 77 19.70 -7.01 124.31
CA GLY A 77 18.76 -8.14 124.34
C GLY A 77 17.89 -8.30 123.08
N ALA A 78 18.03 -7.41 122.09
CA ALA A 78 17.35 -7.47 120.80
C ALA A 78 18.32 -7.80 119.65
N ASN A 79 17.79 -7.92 118.43
CA ASN A 79 18.58 -8.25 117.24
C ASN A 79 19.23 -6.99 116.65
N VAL A 80 20.49 -7.12 116.20
CA VAL A 80 21.10 -6.19 115.24
C VAL A 80 20.66 -6.61 113.83
N VAL A 81 20.10 -5.67 113.05
CA VAL A 81 19.55 -5.94 111.71
C VAL A 81 20.44 -5.33 110.64
N LEU A 82 20.91 -6.16 109.72
CA LEU A 82 21.51 -5.74 108.46
C LEU A 82 20.48 -5.93 107.35
N ALA A 83 20.07 -4.84 106.70
CA ALA A 83 19.09 -4.87 105.62
C ALA A 83 19.60 -4.17 104.37
N LEU A 84 19.07 -4.54 103.20
CA LEU A 84 19.23 -3.72 102.01
C LEU A 84 18.55 -2.36 102.24
N SER A 85 19.21 -1.30 101.80
CA SER A 85 18.69 0.06 101.84
C SER A 85 18.79 0.71 100.45
N GLY A 86 18.13 1.85 100.25
CA GLY A 86 18.14 2.55 98.97
C GLY A 86 17.55 1.71 97.82
N ALA A 87 18.12 1.87 96.61
CA ALA A 87 17.63 1.18 95.40
C ALA A 87 17.66 -0.35 95.50
N PRO A 88 18.69 -1.01 96.06
CA PRO A 88 18.68 -2.45 96.30
C PRO A 88 17.48 -2.95 97.14
N ALA A 89 17.01 -2.18 98.12
CA ALA A 89 15.84 -2.56 98.92
C ALA A 89 14.58 -2.68 98.06
N SER A 90 14.40 -1.77 97.11
CA SER A 90 13.23 -1.79 96.21
C SER A 90 13.21 -2.97 95.24
N LEU A 91 14.36 -3.61 94.96
CA LEU A 91 14.42 -4.81 94.11
C LEU A 91 13.66 -5.99 94.72
N ILE A 92 13.62 -6.10 96.05
CA ILE A 92 13.00 -7.22 96.78
C ILE A 92 11.49 -7.30 96.48
N ALA A 93 10.83 -6.15 96.39
CA ALA A 93 9.40 -6.04 96.11
C ALA A 93 9.10 -5.82 94.62
N SER A 94 10.12 -5.72 93.77
CA SER A 94 9.97 -5.46 92.35
C SER A 94 9.52 -6.73 91.61
N GLY A 95 8.77 -6.58 90.52
CA GLY A 95 8.39 -7.70 89.66
C GLY A 95 9.58 -8.26 88.88
N THR A 96 9.36 -9.31 88.08
CA THR A 96 10.39 -9.83 87.15
C THR A 96 10.51 -8.98 85.88
N GLY A 97 11.60 -9.13 85.14
CA GLY A 97 11.83 -8.42 83.87
C GLY A 97 12.81 -7.26 83.99
N ILE A 98 12.67 -6.25 83.12
CA ILE A 98 13.63 -5.15 83.02
C ILE A 98 13.52 -4.20 84.21
N GLN A 99 14.58 -4.13 85.02
CA GLN A 99 14.71 -3.21 86.16
C GLN A 99 15.40 -1.91 85.75
N VAL A 100 14.76 -0.78 85.99
CA VAL A 100 15.34 0.55 85.73
C VAL A 100 15.38 1.34 87.03
N LYS A 101 16.53 1.94 87.33
CA LYS A 101 16.66 2.86 88.47
C LYS A 101 16.02 4.20 88.11
N THR A 102 14.74 4.36 88.47
CA THR A 102 13.93 5.54 88.15
C THR A 102 14.06 6.66 89.18
N GLY A 103 14.74 6.41 90.30
CA GLY A 103 15.01 7.41 91.34
C GLY A 103 16.27 7.07 92.14
N ALA A 104 16.70 7.97 93.02
CA ALA A 104 17.91 7.78 93.82
C ALA A 104 17.90 6.47 94.63
N SER A 105 16.72 6.05 95.10
CA SER A 105 16.48 4.86 95.93
C SER A 105 15.42 3.90 95.37
N THR A 106 15.05 4.00 94.09
CA THR A 106 13.94 3.20 93.53
C THR A 106 14.33 2.54 92.22
N LEU A 107 14.17 1.22 92.17
CA LEU A 107 14.12 0.39 90.97
C LEU A 107 12.64 0.14 90.64
N THR A 108 12.29 0.26 89.36
CA THR A 108 10.93 -0.01 88.86
C THR A 108 11.04 -0.89 87.63
N ASN A 109 10.13 -1.86 87.49
CA ASN A 109 9.96 -2.60 86.23
C ASN A 109 9.55 -1.64 85.11
N ARG A 110 10.17 -1.78 83.95
CA ARG A 110 9.75 -1.10 82.72
C ARG A 110 9.58 -2.12 81.61
N SER A 111 8.76 -1.78 80.63
CA SER A 111 8.65 -2.53 79.39
C SER A 111 8.94 -1.63 78.20
N ILE A 112 9.52 -2.22 77.16
CA ILE A 112 9.61 -1.60 75.84
C ILE A 112 8.22 -1.69 75.21
N GLN A 113 7.70 -0.57 74.74
CA GLN A 113 6.37 -0.48 74.15
C GLN A 113 6.44 0.10 72.74
N ALA A 114 5.59 -0.38 71.83
CA ALA A 114 5.40 0.26 70.54
C ALA A 114 4.56 1.53 70.74
N GLY A 115 5.17 2.71 70.54
CA GLY A 115 4.48 4.00 70.72
C GLY A 115 3.57 4.39 69.56
N THR A 116 3.67 3.72 68.41
CA THR A 116 2.90 4.02 67.20
C THR A 116 2.51 2.75 66.46
N THR A 117 1.50 2.87 65.59
CA THR A 117 1.25 1.88 64.54
C THR A 117 2.42 1.89 63.55
N GLY A 118 3.07 0.74 63.34
CA GLY A 118 4.27 0.62 62.50
C GLY A 118 5.44 -0.07 63.20
N LEU A 119 5.37 -0.23 64.51
CA LEU A 119 6.23 -1.09 65.31
C LEU A 119 5.39 -2.13 66.04
N SER A 120 5.94 -3.32 66.23
CA SER A 120 5.46 -4.28 67.23
C SER A 120 6.60 -4.64 68.15
N VAL A 121 6.29 -4.76 69.43
CA VAL A 121 7.23 -5.26 70.44
C VAL A 121 6.68 -6.56 70.98
N ALA A 122 7.45 -7.65 70.83
CA ALA A 122 7.20 -8.92 71.49
C ALA A 122 8.07 -8.99 72.76
N ASP A 123 7.53 -9.60 73.83
CA ASP A 123 8.19 -9.79 75.12
C ASP A 123 8.82 -8.50 75.69
N GLY A 124 8.10 -7.38 75.57
CA GLY A 124 8.64 -6.05 75.89
C GLY A 124 9.08 -5.85 77.34
N ASP A 125 8.58 -6.65 78.27
CA ASP A 125 9.00 -6.69 79.68
C ASP A 125 10.20 -7.61 79.95
N GLY A 126 10.58 -8.44 78.97
CA GLY A 126 11.66 -9.42 79.05
C GLY A 126 11.34 -10.65 79.91
N ILE A 127 10.07 -10.90 80.26
CA ILE A 127 9.71 -12.00 81.17
C ILE A 127 9.54 -13.31 80.39
N ALA A 128 8.72 -13.31 79.33
CA ALA A 128 8.43 -14.51 78.55
C ALA A 128 9.54 -14.87 77.54
N GLY A 129 10.40 -13.91 77.19
CA GLY A 129 11.47 -14.05 76.21
C GLY A 129 12.33 -12.78 76.11
N ASN A 130 13.25 -12.75 75.14
CA ASN A 130 14.04 -11.55 74.87
C ASN A 130 13.17 -10.48 74.19
N PRO A 131 13.18 -9.21 74.66
CA PRO A 131 12.44 -8.14 74.00
C PRO A 131 12.86 -8.01 72.52
N THR A 132 11.90 -8.11 71.61
CA THR A 132 12.14 -8.02 70.16
C THR A 132 11.28 -6.92 69.56
N VAL A 133 11.91 -6.00 68.83
CA VAL A 133 11.25 -4.90 68.12
C VAL A 133 11.23 -5.21 66.63
N SER A 134 10.06 -5.15 66.00
CA SER A 134 9.86 -5.40 64.57
C SER A 134 9.07 -4.28 63.93
N LEU A 135 9.29 -4.06 62.63
CA LEU A 135 8.41 -3.20 61.83
C LEU A 135 7.08 -3.91 61.60
N THR A 136 5.99 -3.16 61.57
CA THR A 136 4.66 -3.63 61.18
C THR A 136 4.03 -2.68 60.17
N GLY A 137 2.91 -3.11 59.55
CA GLY A 137 2.15 -2.27 58.63
C GLY A 137 2.98 -1.74 57.45
N ILE A 138 2.78 -0.47 57.10
CA ILE A 138 3.41 0.18 55.94
C ILE A 138 4.94 0.24 56.04
N PRO A 139 5.55 0.60 57.21
CA PRO A 139 6.99 0.53 57.38
C PRO A 139 7.60 -0.85 57.07
N LEU A 140 6.92 -1.92 57.46
CA LEU A 140 7.35 -3.29 57.12
C LEU A 140 7.32 -3.54 55.62
N TYR A 141 6.23 -3.16 54.95
CA TYR A 141 6.12 -3.32 53.49
C TYR A 141 7.14 -2.49 52.72
N LEU A 142 7.48 -1.30 53.21
CA LEU A 142 8.55 -0.50 52.62
C LEU A 142 9.91 -1.18 52.80
N ALA A 143 10.22 -1.67 54.00
CA ALA A 143 11.48 -2.35 54.27
C ALA A 143 11.64 -3.67 53.51
N GLN A 144 10.53 -4.36 53.21
CA GLN A 144 10.51 -5.59 52.41
C GLN A 144 10.36 -5.35 50.91
N SER A 145 10.19 -4.09 50.48
CA SER A 145 10.03 -3.77 49.08
C SER A 145 11.30 -4.17 48.30
N SER A 146 11.10 -4.71 47.10
CA SER A 146 12.17 -5.14 46.22
C SER A 146 11.81 -4.82 44.76
N GLY A 147 12.81 -4.80 43.90
CA GLY A 147 12.67 -4.34 42.52
C GLY A 147 12.91 -2.84 42.38
N ILE A 148 12.79 -2.38 41.15
CA ILE A 148 13.20 -1.06 40.72
C ILE A 148 11.99 -0.36 40.10
N GLY A 149 11.67 0.85 40.56
CA GLY A 149 10.47 1.56 40.14
C GLY A 149 10.04 2.66 41.12
N LEU A 150 8.85 3.19 40.89
CA LEU A 150 8.20 4.14 41.78
C LEU A 150 7.42 3.41 42.88
N PHE A 151 7.58 3.84 44.12
CA PHE A 151 6.77 3.35 45.23
C PHE A 151 5.34 3.85 45.15
N THR A 152 4.39 2.94 45.34
CA THR A 152 2.96 3.24 45.39
C THR A 152 2.33 2.58 46.61
N ARG A 153 1.24 3.17 47.11
CA ARG A 153 0.36 2.51 48.06
C ARG A 153 -0.63 1.65 47.27
N THR A 154 -0.73 0.38 47.62
CA THR A 154 -1.71 -0.52 46.99
C THR A 154 -3.05 -0.44 47.73
N SER A 155 -4.13 -0.88 47.07
CA SER A 155 -5.45 -1.00 47.68
C SER A 155 -5.51 -2.00 48.85
N GLY A 156 -4.50 -2.87 48.98
CA GLY A 156 -4.32 -3.79 50.10
C GLY A 156 -3.53 -3.20 51.28
N ASN A 157 -3.35 -1.88 51.36
CA ASN A 157 -2.57 -1.20 52.39
C ASN A 157 -1.07 -1.59 52.44
N SER A 158 -0.51 -2.09 51.33
CA SER A 158 0.92 -2.41 51.19
C SER A 158 1.67 -1.34 50.39
N VAL A 159 2.99 -1.52 50.26
CA VAL A 159 3.85 -0.77 49.34
C VAL A 159 4.12 -1.64 48.11
N GLY A 160 3.81 -1.12 46.92
CA GLY A 160 4.13 -1.75 45.64
C GLY A 160 5.18 -0.94 44.88
N VAL A 161 5.91 -1.60 43.99
CA VAL A 161 6.85 -0.95 43.05
C VAL A 161 6.22 -1.02 41.65
N VAL A 162 6.09 0.13 40.99
CA VAL A 162 5.51 0.23 39.64
C VAL A 162 6.43 0.98 38.69
N THR A 163 6.21 0.80 37.39
CA THR A 163 6.86 1.59 36.34
C THR A 163 5.83 2.54 35.73
N LEU A 164 6.19 3.81 35.56
CA LEU A 164 5.39 4.73 34.76
C LEU A 164 5.45 4.30 33.29
N GLN A 165 4.28 4.11 32.67
CA GLN A 165 4.17 3.66 31.28
C GLN A 165 3.40 4.68 30.45
N GLY A 166 3.85 4.91 29.22
CA GLY A 166 3.12 5.65 28.21
C GLY A 166 2.25 4.73 27.37
N THR A 167 1.16 5.26 26.81
CA THR A 167 0.38 4.52 25.80
C THR A 167 1.08 4.62 24.45
N ALA A 168 1.27 3.48 23.78
CA ALA A 168 1.96 3.40 22.49
C ALA A 168 1.40 4.42 21.49
N ASN A 169 2.31 5.10 20.79
CA ASN A 169 2.01 6.18 19.84
C ASN A 169 1.25 7.37 20.42
N GLN A 170 1.07 7.52 21.74
CA GLN A 170 0.38 8.68 22.33
C GLN A 170 1.33 9.46 23.25
N ILE A 171 1.78 8.80 24.32
CA ILE A 171 2.68 9.36 25.33
C ILE A 171 3.94 8.50 25.37
N ASN A 172 5.10 9.16 25.33
CA ASN A 172 6.37 8.52 25.57
C ASN A 172 6.79 8.74 27.03
N VAL A 173 7.28 7.68 27.68
CA VAL A 173 7.85 7.74 29.03
C VAL A 173 9.24 7.15 28.97
N ALA A 174 10.27 7.99 29.17
CA ALA A 174 11.65 7.54 29.33
C ALA A 174 12.01 7.42 30.82
N ASN A 175 12.88 6.47 31.16
CA ASN A 175 13.25 6.15 32.54
C ASN A 175 12.03 5.96 33.46
N GLY A 176 10.99 5.27 33.00
CA GLY A 176 9.74 5.10 33.75
C GLY A 176 9.89 4.40 35.11
N THR A 177 11.04 3.75 35.35
CA THR A 177 11.40 3.16 36.64
C THR A 177 12.01 4.17 37.62
N GLY A 178 12.56 5.29 37.12
CA GLY A 178 13.26 6.28 37.94
C GLY A 178 14.66 5.88 38.43
N ASP A 179 15.20 4.76 37.95
CA ASP A 179 16.44 4.15 38.49
C ASP A 179 17.71 4.76 37.93
N THR A 180 17.76 4.88 36.60
CA THR A 180 18.91 5.39 35.86
C THR A 180 18.83 6.90 35.60
N GLY A 181 17.82 7.57 36.15
CA GLY A 181 17.55 8.99 36.00
C GLY A 181 16.09 9.34 36.23
N ASN A 182 15.78 10.64 36.21
CA ASN A 182 14.41 11.12 36.38
C ASN A 182 13.49 10.58 35.26
N PRO A 183 12.28 10.11 35.58
CA PRO A 183 11.28 9.84 34.58
C PRO A 183 10.97 11.12 33.78
N THR A 184 10.97 11.03 32.45
CA THR A 184 10.53 12.13 31.58
C THR A 184 9.31 11.69 30.78
N ILE A 185 8.32 12.57 30.73
CA ILE A 185 7.06 12.33 30.02
C ILE A 185 7.00 13.33 28.86
N SER A 186 6.80 12.82 27.65
CA SER A 186 6.65 13.64 26.44
C SER A 186 5.51 13.13 25.59
N ILE A 187 5.08 13.94 24.63
CA ILE A 187 4.29 13.46 23.51
C ILE A 187 5.16 12.51 22.66
N ALA A 188 4.57 11.48 22.08
CA ALA A 188 5.28 10.58 21.17
C ALA A 188 5.75 11.32 19.90
N SER A 189 6.82 10.87 19.24
CA SER A 189 7.32 11.51 18.01
C SER A 189 6.30 11.53 16.88
N ASN A 190 5.44 10.49 16.80
CA ASN A 190 4.31 10.39 15.87
C ASN A 190 3.03 10.21 16.67
N PRO A 191 2.52 11.27 17.31
CA PRO A 191 1.43 11.14 18.25
C PRO A 191 0.12 10.85 17.52
N THR A 192 -0.57 9.80 17.95
CA THR A 192 -1.98 9.54 17.69
C THR A 192 -2.78 10.27 18.75
N ILE A 193 -3.76 11.08 18.34
CA ILE A 193 -4.72 11.73 19.24
C ILE A 193 -6.04 10.96 19.12
N PRO A 194 -6.30 9.95 19.97
CA PRO A 194 -7.49 9.11 19.86
C PRO A 194 -8.77 9.80 20.37
N GLY A 195 -9.92 9.23 20.05
CA GLY A 195 -11.23 9.70 20.47
C GLY A 195 -12.00 10.39 19.34
N THR A 196 -13.27 10.73 19.62
CA THR A 196 -14.20 11.34 18.66
C THR A 196 -14.43 12.84 18.92
N GLY A 197 -13.65 13.43 19.83
CA GLY A 197 -13.66 14.86 20.10
C GLY A 197 -12.90 15.63 19.01
N TYR A 198 -12.16 16.66 19.41
CA TYR A 198 -11.35 17.46 18.49
C TYR A 198 -9.98 17.80 19.08
N LEU A 199 -9.00 18.02 18.19
CA LEU A 199 -7.79 18.75 18.54
C LEU A 199 -8.09 20.24 18.43
N LEU A 200 -8.02 20.96 19.56
CA LEU A 200 -8.08 22.42 19.53
C LEU A 200 -6.73 22.96 19.07
N VAL A 201 -6.65 23.39 17.81
CA VAL A 201 -5.45 24.08 17.32
C VAL A 201 -5.37 25.50 17.88
N PRO A 202 -4.16 26.08 18.01
CA PRO A 202 -4.02 27.50 18.37
C PRO A 202 -4.86 28.39 17.47
N LYS A 203 -5.43 29.46 18.01
CA LYS A 203 -6.18 30.45 17.24
C LYS A 203 -5.75 31.86 17.60
N GLY A 204 -5.82 32.77 16.64
CA GLY A 204 -5.50 34.18 16.85
C GLY A 204 -5.61 34.99 15.57
N THR A 205 -5.45 36.30 15.71
CA THR A 205 -5.41 37.26 14.60
C THR A 205 -4.17 37.04 13.72
N THR A 206 -4.13 37.72 12.57
CA THR A 206 -2.97 37.71 11.66
C THR A 206 -1.75 38.35 12.33
N ALA A 207 -1.95 39.35 13.19
CA ALA A 207 -0.87 40.00 13.94
C ALA A 207 -0.25 39.08 15.01
N GLU A 208 -1.00 38.09 15.51
CA GLU A 208 -0.56 37.13 16.53
C GLU A 208 0.09 35.87 15.91
N ARG A 209 0.48 35.92 14.63
CA ARG A 209 1.31 34.87 14.02
C ARG A 209 2.64 34.77 14.77
N PRO A 210 3.14 33.55 15.05
CA PRO A 210 4.48 33.37 15.60
C PRO A 210 5.53 34.18 14.82
N GLY A 211 6.42 34.89 15.53
CA GLY A 211 7.46 35.73 14.90
C GLY A 211 8.56 34.93 14.20
N SER A 212 8.74 33.66 14.58
CA SER A 212 9.68 32.70 13.97
C SER A 212 8.95 31.39 13.66
N PRO A 213 8.05 31.36 12.66
CA PRO A 213 7.25 30.18 12.33
C PRO A 213 8.11 29.11 11.65
N GLN A 214 7.69 27.85 11.77
CA GLN A 214 8.32 26.67 11.16
C GLN A 214 7.32 25.96 10.25
N ASP A 215 7.83 25.34 9.18
CA ASP A 215 7.01 24.59 8.24
C ASP A 215 6.24 23.46 8.95
N GLY A 216 4.96 23.32 8.63
CA GLY A 216 4.04 22.37 9.24
C GLY A 216 3.27 22.89 10.45
N MET A 217 3.50 24.13 10.91
CA MET A 217 2.64 24.76 11.91
C MET A 217 1.21 24.91 11.37
N ILE A 218 0.20 24.49 12.13
CA ILE A 218 -1.22 24.65 11.79
C ILE A 218 -1.89 25.48 12.89
N ARG A 219 -2.67 26.49 12.50
CA ARG A 219 -3.48 27.29 13.43
C ARG A 219 -4.77 27.79 12.76
N PHE A 220 -5.70 28.34 13.54
CA PHE A 220 -6.90 29.00 13.04
C PHE A 220 -6.74 30.53 13.10
N ASN A 221 -6.77 31.19 11.96
CA ASN A 221 -6.71 32.64 11.88
C ASN A 221 -8.10 33.26 12.07
N THR A 222 -8.29 34.05 13.11
CA THR A 222 -9.61 34.64 13.43
C THR A 222 -9.95 35.86 12.59
N ASP A 223 -8.97 36.55 12.00
CA ASP A 223 -9.26 37.67 11.09
C ASP A 223 -9.74 37.16 9.73
N ALA A 224 -9.06 36.12 9.24
CA ALA A 224 -9.35 35.51 7.95
C ALA A 224 -10.42 34.40 8.03
N SER A 225 -10.78 33.96 9.24
CA SER A 225 -11.74 32.87 9.50
C SER A 225 -11.39 31.55 8.80
N VAL A 226 -10.10 31.20 8.75
CA VAL A 226 -9.59 30.01 8.06
C VAL A 226 -8.60 29.24 8.93
N PHE A 227 -8.49 27.93 8.67
CA PHE A 227 -7.29 27.19 9.06
C PHE A 227 -6.15 27.59 8.14
N GLU A 228 -5.00 27.88 8.72
CA GLU A 228 -3.78 28.21 8.01
C GLU A 228 -2.65 27.25 8.40
N VAL A 229 -1.81 26.95 7.41
CA VAL A 229 -0.57 26.20 7.58
C VAL A 229 0.59 27.13 7.24
N TYR A 230 1.68 27.03 8.00
CA TYR A 230 2.93 27.65 7.59
C TYR A 230 3.71 26.65 6.75
N GLU A 231 4.02 27.02 5.51
CA GLU A 231 4.75 26.18 4.58
C GLU A 231 5.55 27.06 3.60
N SER A 232 6.70 26.58 3.14
CA SER A 232 7.50 27.26 2.12
C SER A 232 7.83 28.72 2.48
N GLY A 233 8.02 29.02 3.77
CA GLY A 233 8.36 30.37 4.24
C GLY A 233 7.19 31.36 4.36
N GLY A 234 5.94 30.90 4.28
CA GLY A 234 4.76 31.77 4.41
C GLY A 234 3.56 31.07 5.04
N TRP A 235 2.62 31.88 5.56
CA TRP A 235 1.31 31.38 5.97
C TRP A 235 0.40 31.28 4.75
N SER A 236 -0.12 30.08 4.49
CA SER A 236 -1.11 29.78 3.46
C SER A 236 -2.38 29.21 4.09
N ASN A 237 -3.49 29.22 3.36
CA ASN A 237 -4.69 28.52 3.80
C ASN A 237 -4.43 27.02 3.77
N LEU A 238 -4.82 26.29 4.81
CA LEU A 238 -4.84 24.84 4.76
C LEU A 238 -5.81 24.42 3.64
N PRO A 239 -5.36 23.76 2.57
CA PRO A 239 -6.16 23.60 1.36
C PRO A 239 -7.45 22.83 1.64
N GLY A 240 -8.59 23.49 1.37
CA GLY A 240 -9.91 22.87 1.40
C GLY A 240 -10.15 22.07 0.13
N GLY A 241 -9.65 20.84 0.07
CA GLY A 241 -9.83 19.94 -1.07
C GLY A 241 -9.06 20.35 -2.34
N ALA A 242 -8.89 19.40 -3.26
CA ALA A 242 -8.04 19.58 -4.45
C ALA A 242 -8.69 20.41 -5.59
N ILE A 243 -10.02 20.57 -5.59
CA ILE A 243 -10.76 21.27 -6.65
C ILE A 243 -11.43 22.51 -6.04
N THR A 244 -10.88 23.68 -6.33
CA THR A 244 -11.48 24.96 -5.93
C THR A 244 -12.47 25.47 -6.97
N GLN A 245 -12.22 25.22 -8.26
CA GLN A 245 -13.10 25.61 -9.36
C GLN A 245 -12.75 24.87 -10.66
N ILE A 246 -13.76 24.33 -11.36
CA ILE A 246 -13.65 23.95 -12.78
C ILE A 246 -14.66 24.77 -13.59
N ASN A 247 -14.18 25.74 -14.36
CA ASN A 247 -15.01 26.48 -15.31
C ASN A 247 -15.18 25.69 -16.61
N THR A 248 -16.38 25.72 -17.19
CA THR A 248 -16.63 25.17 -18.54
C THR A 248 -16.60 26.28 -19.58
N GLY A 249 -15.86 26.07 -20.67
CA GLY A 249 -15.88 26.99 -21.81
C GLY A 249 -17.15 26.84 -22.67
N PRO A 250 -17.37 27.73 -23.67
CA PRO A 250 -18.52 27.65 -24.58
C PRO A 250 -18.64 26.29 -25.28
N GLY A 251 -19.85 25.73 -25.30
CA GLY A 251 -20.14 24.40 -25.85
C GLY A 251 -20.19 23.27 -24.81
N LEU A 252 -19.79 23.57 -23.57
CA LEU A 252 -19.97 22.68 -22.42
C LEU A 252 -20.90 23.37 -21.39
N THR A 253 -21.65 22.56 -20.65
CA THR A 253 -22.50 22.99 -19.53
C THR A 253 -22.03 22.33 -18.23
N GLY A 254 -22.39 22.90 -17.08
CA GLY A 254 -22.16 22.31 -15.76
C GLY A 254 -21.07 22.95 -14.88
N GLY A 255 -20.29 23.91 -15.39
CA GLY A 255 -19.37 24.71 -14.57
C GLY A 255 -19.97 26.04 -14.10
N PRO A 256 -19.42 26.69 -13.04
CA PRO A 256 -18.29 26.24 -12.23
C PRO A 256 -18.64 25.11 -11.24
N ILE A 257 -17.80 24.07 -11.17
CA ILE A 257 -17.90 22.99 -10.16
C ILE A 257 -16.89 23.26 -9.04
N THR A 258 -17.36 23.32 -7.79
CA THR A 258 -16.54 23.61 -6.59
C THR A 258 -16.54 22.47 -5.54
N THR A 259 -17.27 21.37 -5.78
CA THR A 259 -17.25 20.19 -4.91
C THR A 259 -17.49 18.92 -5.72
N THR A 260 -18.71 18.73 -6.22
CA THR A 260 -19.09 17.64 -7.13
C THR A 260 -20.06 18.19 -8.17
N GLY A 261 -19.94 17.74 -9.41
CA GLY A 261 -20.82 18.14 -10.51
C GLY A 261 -20.47 17.37 -11.78
N THR A 262 -21.28 17.55 -12.82
CA THR A 262 -21.04 16.94 -14.14
C THR A 262 -20.75 18.02 -15.16
N ILE A 263 -19.76 17.78 -16.00
CA ILE A 263 -19.56 18.56 -17.22
C ILE A 263 -20.23 17.79 -18.35
N SER A 264 -21.11 18.45 -19.09
CA SER A 264 -21.82 17.88 -20.22
C SER A 264 -21.58 18.73 -21.47
N VAL A 265 -21.74 18.14 -22.65
CA VAL A 265 -21.80 18.93 -23.89
C VAL A 265 -23.12 19.69 -23.89
N ALA A 266 -23.10 20.96 -24.29
CA ALA A 266 -24.33 21.70 -24.51
C ALA A 266 -25.12 21.01 -25.64
N GLU A 267 -26.38 20.65 -25.38
CA GLU A 267 -27.23 20.12 -26.44
C GLU A 267 -27.32 21.15 -27.57
N THR A 268 -27.14 20.67 -28.80
CA THR A 268 -27.42 21.47 -29.99
C THR A 268 -28.87 21.24 -30.40
N GLY A 269 -29.41 22.08 -31.29
CA GLY A 269 -30.75 21.85 -31.85
C GLY A 269 -30.84 20.66 -32.81
N VAL A 270 -29.77 19.87 -32.96
CA VAL A 270 -29.70 18.73 -33.87
C VAL A 270 -30.27 17.51 -33.19
N VAL A 271 -31.30 16.93 -33.78
CA VAL A 271 -31.89 15.67 -33.32
C VAL A 271 -31.01 14.50 -33.75
N SER A 272 -30.86 13.49 -32.89
CA SER A 272 -30.14 12.27 -33.26
C SER A 272 -30.85 11.56 -34.42
N GLY A 273 -30.12 11.27 -35.50
CA GLY A 273 -30.68 10.64 -36.70
C GLY A 273 -29.65 10.54 -37.82
N THR A 274 -30.05 9.92 -38.92
CA THR A 274 -29.29 9.91 -40.18
C THR A 274 -29.72 11.09 -41.04
N TYR A 275 -28.75 11.86 -41.55
CA TYR A 275 -28.99 12.99 -42.46
C TYR A 275 -28.41 12.68 -43.83
N GLY A 276 -29.28 12.45 -44.80
CA GLY A 276 -28.96 12.09 -46.17
C GLY A 276 -29.57 10.74 -46.58
N SER A 277 -29.78 10.59 -47.88
CA SER A 277 -30.31 9.39 -48.51
C SER A 277 -29.76 9.23 -49.94
N THR A 278 -30.28 8.27 -50.71
CA THR A 278 -29.97 8.17 -52.14
C THR A 278 -30.47 9.38 -52.95
N THR A 279 -31.38 10.18 -52.40
CA THR A 279 -32.01 11.33 -53.08
C THR A 279 -31.85 12.65 -52.34
N SER A 280 -31.14 12.68 -51.21
CA SER A 280 -30.90 13.90 -50.42
C SER A 280 -29.49 13.89 -49.84
N VAL A 281 -28.86 15.06 -49.74
CA VAL A 281 -27.59 15.22 -49.00
C VAL A 281 -27.85 15.85 -47.65
N GLY A 282 -27.13 15.41 -46.61
CA GLY A 282 -27.14 16.08 -45.32
C GLY A 282 -26.49 17.47 -45.43
N ARG A 283 -27.16 18.49 -44.88
CA ARG A 283 -26.65 19.86 -44.81
C ARG A 283 -26.54 20.27 -43.35
N PHE A 284 -25.39 20.83 -43.00
CA PHE A 284 -25.04 21.14 -41.62
C PHE A 284 -24.62 22.60 -41.49
N THR A 285 -24.98 23.22 -40.38
CA THR A 285 -24.34 24.46 -39.92
C THR A 285 -23.39 24.12 -38.79
N VAL A 286 -22.13 24.53 -38.95
CA VAL A 286 -21.08 24.31 -37.96
C VAL A 286 -20.76 25.64 -37.31
N SER A 287 -20.75 25.67 -35.97
CA SER A 287 -20.33 26.83 -35.20
C SER A 287 -18.84 27.13 -35.40
N SER A 288 -18.39 28.31 -34.97
CA SER A 288 -16.97 28.70 -34.99
C SER A 288 -16.04 27.78 -34.18
N ARG A 289 -16.61 26.88 -33.36
CA ARG A 289 -15.89 25.92 -32.51
C ARG A 289 -16.04 24.47 -32.98
N GLY A 290 -16.66 24.22 -34.13
CA GLY A 290 -16.75 22.87 -34.72
C GLY A 290 -17.99 22.05 -34.33
N LEU A 291 -18.90 22.55 -33.48
CA LEU A 291 -20.16 21.86 -33.17
C LEU A 291 -21.19 22.06 -34.28
N ILE A 292 -21.90 20.99 -34.67
CA ILE A 292 -23.06 21.08 -35.57
C ILE A 292 -24.24 21.66 -34.77
N THR A 293 -24.65 22.88 -35.11
CA THR A 293 -25.75 23.59 -34.42
C THR A 293 -27.10 23.41 -35.10
N TYR A 294 -27.09 22.97 -36.35
CA TYR A 294 -28.28 22.70 -37.15
C TYR A 294 -27.96 21.65 -38.22
N ALA A 295 -28.91 20.75 -38.47
CA ALA A 295 -28.81 19.72 -39.48
C ALA A 295 -30.17 19.54 -40.17
N ASP A 296 -30.18 19.52 -41.50
CA ASP A 296 -31.32 19.13 -42.32
C ASP A 296 -30.88 18.36 -43.57
N GLU A 297 -31.85 17.98 -44.39
CA GLU A 297 -31.60 17.33 -45.68
C GLU A 297 -31.94 18.27 -46.83
N LEU A 298 -31.08 18.30 -47.84
CA LEU A 298 -31.33 18.98 -49.10
C LEU A 298 -31.55 17.95 -50.19
N THR A 299 -32.72 18.00 -50.84
CA THR A 299 -33.04 17.11 -51.96
C THR A 299 -32.08 17.32 -53.13
N ILE A 300 -31.58 16.21 -53.67
CA ILE A 300 -30.82 16.17 -54.91
C ILE A 300 -31.82 16.32 -56.06
N SER A 301 -31.85 17.50 -56.69
CA SER A 301 -32.66 17.75 -57.87
C SER A 301 -31.80 17.80 -59.13
N ALA A 302 -32.37 17.46 -60.29
CA ALA A 302 -31.68 17.57 -61.58
C ALA A 302 -31.18 19.01 -61.85
N ALA A 303 -31.88 20.03 -61.33
CA ALA A 303 -31.43 21.42 -61.40
C ALA A 303 -30.20 21.71 -60.51
N SER A 304 -30.04 20.99 -59.39
CA SER A 304 -28.95 21.17 -58.42
C SER A 304 -27.62 20.56 -58.85
N ILE A 305 -27.65 19.53 -59.71
CA ILE A 305 -26.46 18.82 -60.21
C ILE A 305 -25.75 19.60 -61.33
N GLY A 306 -26.42 20.61 -61.90
CA GLY A 306 -25.93 21.37 -63.06
C GLY A 306 -26.08 20.61 -64.38
N ALA A 307 -25.89 21.31 -65.51
CA ALA A 307 -25.86 20.64 -66.81
C ALA A 307 -24.65 19.71 -66.89
N VAL A 308 -24.83 18.51 -67.44
CA VAL A 308 -23.71 17.63 -67.78
C VAL A 308 -22.92 18.31 -68.90
N THR A 309 -21.78 18.91 -68.57
CA THR A 309 -20.98 19.72 -69.51
C THR A 309 -20.11 18.89 -70.44
N SER A 310 -19.77 17.66 -70.05
CA SER A 310 -19.18 16.66 -70.94
C SER A 310 -19.44 15.24 -70.44
N VAL A 311 -19.52 14.29 -71.38
CA VAL A 311 -19.45 12.85 -71.11
C VAL A 311 -18.18 12.36 -71.77
N VAL A 312 -17.17 11.98 -70.98
CA VAL A 312 -15.90 11.45 -71.48
C VAL A 312 -15.89 9.95 -71.23
N GLY A 313 -16.00 9.15 -72.30
CA GLY A 313 -15.90 7.69 -72.26
C GLY A 313 -14.80 7.21 -73.21
N THR A 314 -14.36 5.96 -73.05
CA THR A 314 -13.49 5.32 -74.04
C THR A 314 -14.29 4.98 -75.30
N ALA A 315 -13.62 4.68 -76.43
CA ALA A 315 -14.29 4.45 -77.71
C ALA A 315 -15.39 3.37 -77.58
N ASN A 316 -16.61 3.68 -78.04
CA ASN A 316 -17.84 2.86 -77.96
C ASN A 316 -18.58 2.80 -76.61
N GLU A 317 -18.37 3.77 -75.71
CA GLU A 317 -18.94 3.76 -74.35
C GLU A 317 -19.94 4.90 -74.08
N ILE A 318 -20.94 5.09 -74.94
CA ILE A 318 -22.19 5.73 -74.51
C ILE A 318 -23.27 4.64 -74.49
N THR A 319 -23.43 3.99 -73.35
CA THR A 319 -24.55 3.09 -73.07
C THR A 319 -25.51 3.77 -72.10
N SER A 320 -26.74 4.03 -72.53
CA SER A 320 -27.78 4.53 -71.64
C SER A 320 -28.47 3.37 -70.93
N SER A 321 -28.07 3.09 -69.69
CA SER A 321 -28.69 2.04 -68.87
C SER A 321 -29.72 2.56 -67.86
N GLY A 322 -30.03 3.87 -67.86
CA GLY A 322 -31.13 4.44 -67.09
C GLY A 322 -32.41 4.51 -67.92
N GLY A 323 -33.55 4.04 -67.39
CA GLY A 323 -34.84 3.92 -68.08
C GLY A 323 -35.52 5.22 -68.57
N GLY A 324 -34.79 6.32 -68.70
CA GLY A 324 -35.23 7.51 -69.45
C GLY A 324 -34.33 7.66 -70.67
N SER A 325 -34.87 7.41 -71.86
CA SER A 325 -34.15 7.42 -73.13
C SER A 325 -33.37 8.72 -73.35
N PRO A 326 -32.03 8.75 -73.22
CA PRO A 326 -31.28 9.95 -73.58
C PRO A 326 -31.26 10.05 -75.09
N GLN A 327 -31.91 11.08 -75.64
CA GLN A 327 -31.87 11.35 -77.07
C GLN A 327 -30.58 12.11 -77.42
N ILE A 328 -29.71 11.47 -78.21
CA ILE A 328 -28.57 12.15 -78.85
C ILE A 328 -29.09 12.68 -80.19
N GLY A 329 -29.35 13.98 -80.29
CA GLY A 329 -29.66 14.62 -81.56
C GLY A 329 -28.45 14.55 -82.49
N LEU A 330 -28.59 13.88 -83.64
CA LEU A 330 -27.58 13.88 -84.70
C LEU A 330 -27.87 14.99 -85.71
N ALA A 331 -26.84 15.60 -86.27
CA ALA A 331 -27.00 16.60 -87.34
C ALA A 331 -27.57 15.97 -88.62
N SER A 332 -28.25 16.77 -89.43
CA SER A 332 -28.84 16.35 -90.72
C SER A 332 -27.82 15.84 -91.74
N ALA A 333 -26.53 16.09 -91.51
CA ALA A 333 -25.42 15.46 -92.21
C ALA A 333 -24.44 14.88 -91.19
N ILE A 334 -24.03 13.63 -91.39
CA ILE A 334 -22.99 12.97 -90.59
C ILE A 334 -21.76 12.83 -91.49
N ASP A 335 -20.67 13.49 -91.11
CA ASP A 335 -19.37 13.34 -91.77
C ASP A 335 -18.63 12.12 -91.20
N PHE A 336 -18.36 11.14 -92.06
CA PHE A 336 -17.62 9.92 -91.71
C PHE A 336 -16.15 9.96 -92.16
N SER A 337 -15.61 11.13 -92.49
CA SER A 337 -14.21 11.28 -92.91
C SER A 337 -13.25 10.64 -91.90
N GLY A 338 -12.47 9.66 -92.37
CA GLY A 338 -11.52 8.90 -91.55
C GLY A 338 -12.13 7.87 -90.59
N LYS A 339 -13.40 7.46 -90.78
CA LYS A 339 -14.09 6.46 -89.97
C LYS A 339 -14.36 5.16 -90.75
N THR A 340 -14.47 4.05 -90.03
CA THR A 340 -14.84 2.74 -90.57
C THR A 340 -16.24 2.35 -90.10
N LEU A 341 -17.12 1.94 -91.02
CA LEU A 341 -18.42 1.35 -90.69
C LEU A 341 -18.28 -0.18 -90.69
N THR A 342 -18.10 -0.79 -89.52
CA THR A 342 -17.70 -2.21 -89.43
C THR A 342 -18.88 -3.21 -89.48
N SER A 343 -20.14 -2.75 -89.54
CA SER A 343 -21.32 -3.63 -89.60
C SER A 343 -22.66 -2.89 -89.77
N GLY A 344 -22.69 -1.79 -90.54
CA GLY A 344 -23.92 -1.03 -90.81
C GLY A 344 -24.36 -1.12 -92.27
N SER A 345 -25.67 -1.03 -92.51
CA SER A 345 -26.21 -0.90 -93.88
C SER A 345 -26.33 0.58 -94.24
N LEU A 346 -25.74 0.97 -95.38
CA LEU A 346 -26.02 2.25 -96.02
C LEU A 346 -27.12 2.01 -97.06
N ASN A 347 -28.24 2.72 -96.96
CA ASN A 347 -29.32 2.70 -97.96
C ASN A 347 -29.47 4.08 -98.65
N PRO A 348 -28.46 4.56 -99.40
CA PRO A 348 -28.54 5.85 -100.05
C PRO A 348 -29.27 5.74 -101.40
N THR A 349 -30.09 6.74 -101.73
CA THR A 349 -30.65 6.91 -103.08
C THR A 349 -29.54 7.14 -104.13
N ILE A 350 -28.42 7.74 -103.73
CA ILE A 350 -27.20 7.94 -104.55
C ILE A 350 -25.97 7.76 -103.65
N LEU A 351 -25.06 6.85 -104.00
CA LEU A 351 -23.72 6.74 -103.39
C LEU A 351 -22.69 7.37 -104.34
N GLN A 352 -22.16 8.55 -103.99
CA GLN A 352 -21.10 9.20 -104.75
C GLN A 352 -19.75 9.01 -104.02
N VAL A 353 -18.80 8.35 -104.69
CA VAL A 353 -17.43 8.16 -104.19
C VAL A 353 -16.48 8.91 -105.11
N GLY A 354 -15.96 10.04 -104.65
CA GLY A 354 -14.99 10.82 -105.42
C GLY A 354 -13.61 10.15 -105.45
N GLY A 355 -13.26 9.49 -106.57
CA GLY A 355 -11.86 9.17 -106.89
C GLY A 355 -11.36 7.72 -106.70
N VAL A 356 -12.19 6.70 -106.94
CA VAL A 356 -11.88 5.25 -107.19
C VAL A 356 -10.96 4.56 -106.13
N THR A 357 -11.46 3.65 -105.30
CA THR A 357 -11.78 2.23 -105.64
C THR A 357 -13.19 1.84 -105.19
N ALA A 358 -14.00 1.35 -106.13
CA ALA A 358 -15.30 0.76 -105.83
C ALA A 358 -15.08 -0.58 -105.11
N VAL A 359 -15.59 -0.65 -103.88
CA VAL A 359 -15.90 -1.84 -103.09
C VAL A 359 -15.18 -3.14 -103.46
N THR A 360 -14.32 -3.62 -102.56
CA THR A 360 -13.90 -5.02 -102.54
C THR A 360 -15.11 -5.89 -102.17
N GLU A 361 -15.96 -6.22 -103.15
CA GLU A 361 -17.07 -7.14 -102.95
C GLU A 361 -16.51 -8.57 -102.92
N SER A 362 -16.45 -9.20 -101.75
CA SER A 362 -15.87 -10.55 -101.60
C SER A 362 -16.82 -11.68 -102.01
N GLY A 363 -17.94 -11.36 -102.66
CA GLY A 363 -18.98 -12.30 -103.08
C GLY A 363 -19.00 -12.52 -104.59
N ALA A 364 -19.55 -13.66 -105.03
CA ALA A 364 -19.76 -13.96 -106.44
C ALA A 364 -20.80 -12.99 -107.03
N GLN A 365 -20.40 -12.24 -108.07
CA GLN A 365 -21.27 -11.25 -108.71
C GLN A 365 -21.84 -11.78 -110.03
N THR A 366 -23.14 -11.56 -110.25
CA THR A 366 -23.81 -11.84 -111.53
C THR A 366 -23.98 -10.52 -112.30
N LEU A 367 -23.33 -10.41 -113.47
CA LEU A 367 -23.35 -9.22 -114.32
C LEU A 367 -24.22 -9.49 -115.57
N THR A 368 -25.51 -9.18 -115.51
CA THR A 368 -26.44 -9.41 -116.64
C THR A 368 -26.42 -8.24 -117.64
N ASN A 369 -26.41 -8.54 -118.94
CA ASN A 369 -26.43 -7.56 -120.06
C ASN A 369 -25.33 -6.49 -120.02
N LYS A 370 -24.10 -6.87 -119.66
CA LYS A 370 -22.94 -5.97 -119.74
C LYS A 370 -21.97 -6.43 -120.83
N THR A 371 -21.55 -5.50 -121.67
CA THR A 371 -20.45 -5.70 -122.62
C THR A 371 -19.13 -5.51 -121.87
N ILE A 372 -18.27 -6.52 -121.89
CA ILE A 372 -16.86 -6.40 -121.51
C ILE A 372 -16.10 -6.21 -122.83
N ASP A 373 -15.81 -4.96 -123.19
CA ASP A 373 -15.08 -4.61 -124.41
C ASP A 373 -13.61 -4.30 -124.09
N GLY A 374 -12.70 -4.79 -124.95
CA GLY A 374 -11.29 -4.40 -124.95
C GLY A 374 -10.28 -5.51 -124.63
N LEU A 375 -9.14 -5.42 -125.34
CA LEU A 375 -7.93 -6.26 -125.27
C LEU A 375 -7.27 -6.41 -123.88
N ASN A 376 -7.78 -5.71 -122.86
CA ASN A 376 -7.15 -5.60 -121.53
C ASN A 376 -7.92 -6.32 -120.42
N ASN A 377 -8.86 -7.20 -120.77
CA ASN A 377 -9.59 -8.00 -119.78
C ASN A 377 -8.99 -9.40 -119.68
N THR A 378 -8.57 -9.79 -118.48
CA THR A 378 -8.14 -11.16 -118.19
C THR A 378 -9.29 -11.91 -117.52
N LEU A 379 -9.96 -12.79 -118.25
CA LEU A 379 -10.92 -13.73 -117.66
C LEU A 379 -10.18 -15.01 -117.27
N THR A 380 -9.88 -15.18 -115.98
CA THR A 380 -9.31 -16.40 -115.43
C THR A 380 -10.39 -17.30 -114.83
N ASN A 381 -10.11 -18.59 -114.71
CA ASN A 381 -10.98 -19.58 -114.05
C ASN A 381 -12.39 -19.73 -114.64
N LEU A 382 -12.56 -19.55 -115.96
CA LEU A 382 -13.78 -19.99 -116.65
C LEU A 382 -13.74 -21.52 -116.79
N PRO A 383 -14.61 -22.29 -116.10
CA PRO A 383 -14.67 -23.74 -116.28
C PRO A 383 -15.11 -24.03 -117.72
N ALA A 384 -14.45 -24.98 -118.40
CA ALA A 384 -14.78 -25.31 -119.78
C ALA A 384 -16.27 -25.69 -119.97
N ALA A 385 -16.91 -26.25 -118.95
CA ALA A 385 -18.34 -26.57 -118.95
C ALA A 385 -19.26 -25.34 -119.11
N ASN A 386 -18.77 -24.15 -118.77
CA ASN A 386 -19.51 -22.89 -118.83
C ASN A 386 -19.28 -22.16 -120.16
N ILE A 387 -18.37 -22.67 -121.01
CA ILE A 387 -18.23 -22.28 -122.40
C ILE A 387 -19.21 -23.14 -123.21
N ALA A 388 -20.46 -22.70 -123.32
CA ALA A 388 -21.51 -23.44 -124.01
C ALA A 388 -21.51 -23.19 -125.54
N GLY A 389 -21.87 -24.23 -126.31
CA GLY A 389 -21.94 -24.19 -127.76
C GLY A 389 -20.72 -24.84 -128.45
N THR A 390 -20.70 -24.81 -129.78
CA THR A 390 -19.55 -25.30 -130.56
C THR A 390 -18.59 -24.16 -130.85
N VAL A 391 -17.31 -24.34 -130.56
CA VAL A 391 -16.26 -23.51 -131.16
C VAL A 391 -16.04 -24.03 -132.58
N ALA A 392 -16.25 -23.16 -133.58
CA ALA A 392 -16.04 -23.51 -134.97
C ALA A 392 -14.59 -23.96 -135.20
N ALA A 393 -14.36 -24.89 -136.13
CA ALA A 393 -13.02 -25.39 -136.43
C ALA A 393 -12.05 -24.27 -136.88
N ALA A 394 -12.57 -23.20 -137.51
CA ALA A 394 -11.79 -22.01 -137.87
C ALA A 394 -11.21 -21.26 -136.66
N ASN A 395 -11.82 -21.40 -135.47
CA ASN A 395 -11.43 -20.73 -134.23
C ASN A 395 -10.71 -21.70 -133.27
N GLY A 396 -10.13 -22.78 -133.79
CA GLY A 396 -9.37 -23.78 -133.01
C GLY A 396 -10.21 -24.86 -132.31
N GLY A 397 -11.52 -24.89 -132.54
CA GLY A 397 -12.40 -25.97 -132.05
C GLY A 397 -12.47 -27.18 -132.99
N THR A 398 -13.34 -28.15 -132.70
CA THR A 398 -13.63 -29.28 -133.60
C THR A 398 -14.90 -29.07 -134.43
N GLY A 399 -15.74 -28.09 -134.07
CA GLY A 399 -17.08 -27.92 -134.64
C GLY A 399 -18.06 -29.07 -134.34
N LEU A 400 -17.66 -30.07 -133.57
CA LEU A 400 -18.46 -31.23 -133.19
C LEU A 400 -18.87 -31.11 -131.72
N ASN A 401 -20.13 -31.41 -131.41
CA ASN A 401 -20.65 -31.40 -130.04
C ASN A 401 -20.78 -32.81 -129.42
N THR A 402 -20.52 -33.89 -130.18
CA THR A 402 -20.69 -35.28 -129.73
C THR A 402 -19.73 -36.24 -130.44
N TYR A 403 -19.30 -37.30 -129.75
CA TYR A 403 -18.60 -38.49 -130.26
C TYR A 403 -18.91 -39.70 -129.33
N VAL A 404 -18.87 -40.93 -129.86
CA VAL A 404 -19.05 -42.17 -129.08
C VAL A 404 -17.71 -42.87 -128.82
N ALA A 405 -17.68 -43.77 -127.84
CA ALA A 405 -16.45 -44.45 -127.44
C ALA A 405 -15.85 -45.24 -128.62
N GLY A 406 -14.58 -44.94 -128.91
CA GLY A 406 -13.83 -45.50 -130.02
C GLY A 406 -14.07 -44.85 -131.37
N ASP A 407 -14.82 -43.74 -131.43
CA ASP A 407 -14.76 -42.85 -132.59
C ASP A 407 -13.33 -42.34 -132.80
N LEU A 408 -12.85 -42.43 -134.03
CA LEU A 408 -11.69 -41.72 -134.55
C LEU A 408 -12.18 -40.43 -135.23
N ILE A 409 -11.74 -39.28 -134.72
CA ILE A 409 -11.97 -38.01 -135.41
C ILE A 409 -10.94 -37.86 -136.51
N TYR A 410 -11.39 -37.65 -137.75
CA TYR A 410 -10.52 -37.42 -138.90
C TYR A 410 -11.01 -36.21 -139.69
N ALA A 411 -10.08 -35.52 -140.34
CA ALA A 411 -10.45 -34.43 -141.24
C ALA A 411 -11.05 -34.98 -142.53
N ASN A 412 -12.23 -34.49 -142.92
CA ASN A 412 -12.75 -34.67 -144.28
C ASN A 412 -12.58 -33.41 -145.15
N GLY A 413 -12.00 -32.34 -144.60
CA GLY A 413 -11.65 -31.09 -145.30
C GLY A 413 -10.71 -30.19 -144.47
N SER A 414 -10.25 -29.08 -145.04
CA SER A 414 -9.26 -28.18 -144.40
C SER A 414 -9.78 -27.41 -143.18
N THR A 415 -11.10 -27.31 -143.02
CA THR A 415 -11.78 -26.65 -141.88
C THR A 415 -12.91 -27.51 -141.31
N SER A 416 -12.89 -28.83 -141.55
CA SER A 416 -13.93 -29.75 -141.12
C SER A 416 -13.35 -31.06 -140.58
N LEU A 417 -13.86 -31.47 -139.42
CA LEU A 417 -13.54 -32.73 -138.75
C LEU A 417 -14.83 -33.57 -138.64
N VAL A 418 -14.72 -34.87 -138.94
CA VAL A 418 -15.81 -35.87 -138.87
C VAL A 418 -15.34 -37.12 -138.12
N LYS A 419 -16.22 -38.12 -137.93
CA LYS A 419 -16.01 -39.26 -137.03
C LYS A 419 -16.07 -40.60 -137.78
N LEU A 420 -15.26 -41.56 -137.34
CA LEU A 420 -15.26 -42.97 -137.77
C LEU A 420 -15.37 -43.86 -136.51
N GLY A 421 -16.47 -44.61 -136.33
CA GLY A 421 -16.71 -45.42 -135.12
C GLY A 421 -15.76 -46.60 -134.92
N ILE A 422 -15.73 -47.20 -133.71
CA ILE A 422 -14.73 -48.18 -133.19
C ILE A 422 -14.51 -49.47 -134.00
N GLY A 423 -15.39 -49.80 -134.94
CA GLY A 423 -15.32 -51.05 -135.68
C GLY A 423 -15.68 -52.29 -134.84
N THR A 424 -15.35 -53.47 -135.36
CA THR A 424 -15.70 -54.78 -134.77
C THR A 424 -14.53 -55.35 -133.97
N GLN A 425 -14.79 -56.06 -132.85
CA GLN A 425 -13.73 -56.70 -132.07
C GLN A 425 -12.90 -57.67 -132.94
N GLY A 426 -11.57 -57.61 -132.80
CA GLY A 426 -10.63 -58.36 -133.64
C GLY A 426 -10.26 -57.66 -134.95
N TYR A 427 -10.88 -56.51 -135.24
CA TYR A 427 -10.55 -55.70 -136.41
C TYR A 427 -9.44 -54.70 -136.04
N VAL A 428 -8.46 -54.57 -136.92
CA VAL A 428 -7.42 -53.54 -136.88
C VAL A 428 -7.77 -52.41 -137.83
N LEU A 429 -7.37 -51.19 -137.48
CA LEU A 429 -7.51 -50.03 -138.35
C LEU A 429 -6.59 -50.21 -139.57
N ARG A 430 -7.14 -49.94 -140.76
CA ARG A 430 -6.44 -50.01 -142.04
C ARG A 430 -6.72 -48.72 -142.80
N ALA A 431 -5.82 -48.39 -143.72
CA ALA A 431 -6.13 -47.42 -144.75
C ALA A 431 -7.13 -48.06 -145.74
N GLY A 432 -8.39 -47.63 -145.68
CA GLY A 432 -9.37 -47.93 -146.73
C GLY A 432 -9.12 -47.06 -147.97
N ALA A 433 -9.93 -47.22 -149.00
CA ALA A 433 -9.70 -46.54 -150.28
C ALA A 433 -9.75 -45.00 -150.23
N SER A 434 -10.47 -44.41 -149.27
CA SER A 434 -10.63 -42.94 -149.16
C SER A 434 -10.68 -42.41 -147.72
N ALA A 435 -10.67 -43.28 -146.72
CA ALA A 435 -10.72 -42.93 -145.30
C ALA A 435 -10.15 -44.11 -144.48
N PRO A 436 -9.76 -43.88 -143.22
CA PRO A 436 -9.46 -45.00 -142.32
C PRO A 436 -10.68 -45.93 -142.16
N GLU A 437 -10.47 -47.24 -142.07
CA GLU A 437 -11.52 -48.27 -141.90
C GLU A 437 -11.06 -49.43 -141.00
N TRP A 438 -11.96 -50.30 -140.50
CA TRP A 438 -11.62 -51.44 -139.62
C TRP A 438 -11.75 -52.81 -140.33
N ALA A 439 -10.80 -53.75 -140.17
CA ALA A 439 -10.92 -55.14 -140.67
C ALA A 439 -10.10 -56.23 -139.88
N ALA A 440 -10.49 -57.53 -139.92
CA ALA A 440 -9.99 -58.67 -139.08
C ALA A 440 -8.56 -59.24 -139.32
N ILE A 441 -7.85 -59.65 -138.26
CA ILE A 441 -6.52 -60.31 -138.32
C ILE A 441 -6.66 -61.82 -138.60
N ASP A 442 -6.17 -62.34 -139.74
CA ASP A 442 -6.12 -63.77 -140.05
C ASP A 442 -4.68 -64.30 -139.84
N GLY A 443 -4.50 -65.31 -138.99
CA GLY A 443 -3.22 -65.69 -138.37
C GLY A 443 -2.16 -66.35 -139.28
N GLY A 444 -2.17 -66.08 -140.58
CA GLY A 444 -1.15 -66.53 -141.53
C GLY A 444 -0.84 -65.40 -142.51
N THR A 445 0.40 -64.92 -142.50
CA THR A 445 0.96 -63.86 -143.37
C THR A 445 -0.06 -62.85 -143.84
N PHE A 446 -0.32 -61.78 -143.08
CA PHE A 446 -0.51 -60.42 -143.60
C PHE A 446 -0.32 -59.39 -142.48
#